data_AF-S4PJD4-F1
#
_entry.id   AF-S4PJD4-F1
#
_cell.length_a   1.000
_cell.length_b   1.000
_cell.length_c   1.000
_cell.angle_alpha   90.00
_cell.angle_beta   90.00
_cell.angle_gamma   90.00
#
_symmetry.space_group_name_H-M   'P 1'
#
loop_
_entity.id
_entity.type
_entity.pdbx_description
1 polymer ?
#
loop_
_entity_poly.entity_id
_entity_poly.type
_entity_poly.pdbx_seq_one_letter_code
_entity_poly.pdbx_strand_id
1 'polypeptide(L)'
;MTVNSVEERILAAARYKLNMDEKVIQAGMFDQKSTGSERQQFLQSILHQDGDDEEEENELPDDDLINEMIARSEDELELFKQLDIERKKTETQSRLIDESELPDWLGK
;
A
#
# COMPACT_ATOMS: atom_id res chain seq x y z
N MET A 1 -0.58 5.49 5.30
CA MET A 1 0.75 6.10 5.46
C MET A 1 0.62 7.58 5.19
N THR A 2 1.32 8.44 5.92
CA THR A 2 1.26 9.89 5.67
C THR A 2 2.22 10.29 4.55
N VAL A 3 1.74 11.11 3.62
CA VAL A 3 2.50 11.56 2.44
C VAL A 3 3.61 12.54 2.85
N ASN A 4 4.78 12.47 2.21
CA ASN A 4 5.94 13.31 2.49
C ASN A 4 6.45 13.21 3.94
N SER A 5 6.23 12.07 4.57
CA SER A 5 6.56 11.82 5.97
C SER A 5 7.81 10.97 6.11
N VAL A 6 8.37 10.97 7.33
CA VAL A 6 9.41 10.02 7.73
C VAL A 6 8.91 8.57 7.58
N GLU A 7 7.60 8.35 7.72
CA GLU A 7 6.96 7.04 7.52
C GLU A 7 7.22 6.47 6.12
N GLU A 8 7.09 7.29 5.08
CA GLU A 8 7.30 6.90 3.68
C GLU A 8 8.76 6.49 3.42
N ARG A 9 9.69 7.29 3.95
CA ARG A 9 11.13 7.00 3.82
C ARG A 9 11.52 5.71 4.54
N ILE A 10 10.93 5.45 5.71
CA ILE A 10 11.15 4.23 6.46
C ILE A 10 10.56 3.03 5.70
N LEU A 11 9.36 3.17 5.11
CA LEU A 11 8.73 2.11 4.33
C LEU A 11 9.58 1.75 3.09
N ALA A 12 10.03 2.76 2.34
CA ALA A 12 10.90 2.55 1.18
C ALA A 12 12.20 1.81 1.57
N ALA A 13 12.83 2.19 2.68
CA ALA A 13 14.01 1.51 3.19
C ALA A 13 13.73 0.06 3.61
N ALA A 14 12.58 -0.20 4.25
CA ALA A 14 12.17 -1.55 4.63
C ALA A 14 11.90 -2.44 3.40
N ARG A 15 11.20 -1.92 2.39
CA ARG A 15 10.96 -2.61 1.12
C ARG A 15 12.25 -2.90 0.36
N TYR A 16 13.14 -1.92 0.28
CA TYR A 16 14.46 -2.13 -0.32
C TYR A 16 15.23 -3.26 0.37
N LYS A 17 15.19 -3.30 1.71
CA LYS A 17 15.84 -4.37 2.47
C LYS A 17 15.19 -5.74 2.22
N LEU A 18 13.86 -5.81 2.16
CA LEU A 18 13.15 -7.05 1.83
C LEU A 18 13.48 -7.55 0.42
N ASN A 19 13.51 -6.67 -0.58
CA ASN A 19 13.87 -7.03 -1.96
C ASN A 19 15.33 -7.53 -2.04
N MET A 20 16.25 -6.88 -1.31
CA MET A 20 17.62 -7.36 -1.19
C MET A 20 17.70 -8.75 -0.54
N ASP A 21 17.01 -8.96 0.59
CA ASP A 21 16.99 -10.25 1.30
C ASP A 21 16.37 -11.35 0.42
N GLU A 22 15.31 -11.06 -0.32
CA GLU A 22 14.71 -11.96 -1.29
C GLU A 22 15.70 -12.36 -2.38
N LYS A 23 16.38 -11.40 -3.02
CA LYS A 23 17.41 -11.68 -4.04
C LYS A 23 18.55 -12.55 -3.47
N VAL A 24 18.93 -12.35 -2.21
CA VAL A 24 19.94 -13.19 -1.52
C VAL A 24 19.44 -14.60 -1.22
N ILE A 25 18.20 -14.74 -0.73
CA ILE A 25 17.56 -16.05 -0.45
C ILE A 25 17.41 -16.85 -1.75
N GLN A 26 16.94 -16.21 -2.82
CA GLN A 26 16.81 -16.80 -4.15
C GLN A 26 18.17 -17.23 -4.72
N ALA A 27 19.22 -16.40 -4.56
CA ALA A 27 20.58 -16.77 -4.94
C ALA A 27 21.15 -17.93 -4.09
N GLY A 28 20.72 -18.07 -2.83
CA GLY A 28 21.06 -19.22 -1.98
C GLY A 28 20.42 -20.53 -2.44
N MET A 29 19.19 -20.47 -2.95
CA MET A 29 18.50 -21.62 -3.57
C MET A 29 19.24 -22.17 -4.79
N PHE A 30 20.09 -21.33 -5.39
CA PHE A 30 20.87 -21.60 -6.58
C PHE A 30 22.07 -22.55 -6.39
N ASP A 31 22.61 -22.59 -5.17
CA ASP A 31 23.77 -23.41 -4.81
C ASP A 31 23.37 -24.89 -4.52
N GLN A 32 22.09 -25.14 -4.20
CA GLN A 32 21.55 -26.49 -3.96
C GLN A 32 20.70 -26.99 -5.14
N LYS A 33 21.37 -27.60 -6.13
CA LYS A 33 20.80 -28.52 -7.15
C LYS A 33 19.83 -27.94 -8.20
N SER A 34 19.79 -26.63 -8.46
CA SER A 34 18.94 -26.12 -9.56
C SER A 34 19.46 -26.55 -10.93
N THR A 35 18.60 -27.18 -11.74
CA THR A 35 18.93 -27.55 -13.11
C THR A 35 18.95 -26.30 -14.01
N GLY A 36 19.76 -26.31 -15.09
CA GLY A 36 19.93 -25.15 -15.97
C GLY A 36 18.63 -24.60 -16.58
N SER A 37 17.58 -25.43 -16.66
CA SER A 37 16.25 -25.05 -17.15
C SER A 37 15.42 -24.28 -16.12
N GLU A 38 15.46 -24.69 -14.84
CA GLU A 38 14.77 -23.98 -13.75
C GLU A 38 15.38 -22.58 -13.54
N ARG A 39 16.72 -22.49 -13.68
CA ARG A 39 17.46 -21.21 -13.70
C ARG A 39 16.88 -20.23 -14.72
N GLN A 40 16.64 -20.68 -15.95
CA GLN A 40 16.20 -19.82 -17.05
C GLN A 40 14.76 -19.36 -16.88
N GLN A 41 13.85 -20.25 -16.48
CA GLN A 41 12.45 -19.90 -16.23
C GLN A 41 12.31 -18.91 -15.07
N PHE A 42 13.11 -19.07 -14.02
CA PHE A 42 13.10 -18.19 -12.86
C PHE A 42 13.71 -16.81 -13.14
N LEU A 43 14.81 -16.74 -13.91
CA LEU A 43 15.36 -15.46 -14.38
C LEU A 43 14.34 -14.69 -15.24
N GLN A 44 13.55 -15.39 -16.03
CA GLN A 44 12.49 -14.77 -16.82
C GLN A 44 11.37 -14.22 -15.94
N SER A 45 10.95 -14.93 -14.88
CA SER A 45 9.92 -14.42 -13.97
C SER A 45 10.38 -13.20 -13.18
N ILE A 46 11.64 -13.17 -12.71
CA ILE A 46 12.19 -11.99 -11.99
C ILE A 46 12.23 -10.77 -12.90
N LEU A 47 12.70 -10.91 -14.14
CA LEU A 47 12.83 -9.79 -15.08
C LEU A 47 11.46 -9.17 -15.45
N HIS A 48 10.40 -9.98 -15.43
CA HIS A 48 9.04 -9.49 -15.63
C HIS A 48 8.47 -8.77 -14.41
N GLN A 49 8.91 -9.12 -13.20
CA GLN A 49 8.38 -8.57 -11.96
C GLN A 49 9.01 -7.21 -11.59
N ASP A 50 10.33 -7.04 -11.81
CA ASP A 50 11.06 -5.79 -11.54
C ASP A 50 10.59 -4.60 -12.46
N GLY A 51 9.71 -4.83 -13.45
CA GLY A 51 9.28 -3.82 -14.42
C GLY A 51 7.99 -3.07 -14.09
N ASP A 52 7.16 -3.59 -13.18
CA ASP A 52 5.78 -3.10 -12.96
C ASP A 52 5.59 -2.32 -11.64
N ASP A 53 6.59 -2.33 -10.72
CA ASP A 53 6.37 -1.91 -9.33
C ASP A 53 6.63 -0.42 -9.01
N GLU A 54 7.13 0.40 -9.95
CA GLU A 54 7.63 1.74 -9.61
C GLU A 54 6.63 2.90 -9.78
N GLU A 55 5.52 2.75 -10.50
CA GLU A 55 4.69 3.92 -10.91
C GLU A 55 3.33 4.07 -10.19
N GLU A 56 2.77 3.06 -9.51
CA GLU A 56 1.38 3.13 -9.00
C GLU A 56 1.20 3.57 -7.52
N GLU A 57 2.27 3.80 -6.75
CA GLU A 57 2.13 3.86 -5.27
C GLU A 57 1.72 5.21 -4.65
N ASN A 58 1.51 6.26 -5.45
CA ASN A 58 1.34 7.61 -4.90
C ASN A 58 -0.09 8.15 -4.89
N GLU A 59 -1.08 7.40 -5.37
CA GLU A 59 -2.47 7.82 -5.29
C GLU A 59 -3.10 7.36 -3.97
N LEU A 60 -3.58 8.31 -3.17
CA LEU A 60 -4.36 7.98 -1.99
C LEU A 60 -5.65 7.30 -2.47
N PRO A 61 -5.94 6.07 -2.04
CA PRO A 61 -7.14 5.37 -2.47
C PRO A 61 -8.38 6.12 -1.93
N ASP A 62 -9.42 6.20 -2.75
CA ASP A 62 -10.70 6.76 -2.33
C ASP A 62 -11.46 5.78 -1.40
N ASP A 63 -12.54 6.25 -0.78
CA ASP A 63 -13.33 5.43 0.15
C ASP A 63 -13.87 4.15 -0.55
N ASP A 64 -14.20 4.22 -1.84
CA ASP A 64 -14.70 3.08 -2.62
C ASP A 64 -13.60 2.02 -2.84
N LEU A 65 -12.40 2.44 -3.24
CA LEU A 65 -11.23 1.56 -3.42
C LEU A 65 -10.79 0.95 -2.09
N ILE A 66 -10.79 1.73 -1.00
CA ILE A 66 -10.51 1.19 0.34
C ILE A 66 -11.52 0.11 0.71
N ASN A 67 -12.82 0.35 0.46
CA ASN A 67 -13.87 -0.63 0.74
C ASN A 67 -13.66 -1.92 -0.07
N GLU A 68 -13.27 -1.81 -1.34
CA GLU A 68 -12.94 -2.97 -2.18
C GLU A 68 -11.69 -3.73 -1.69
N MET A 69 -10.66 -3.03 -1.22
CA MET A 69 -9.43 -3.64 -0.70
C MET A 69 -9.65 -4.42 0.60
N ILE A 70 -10.56 -3.96 1.46
CA ILE A 70 -10.79 -4.59 2.78
C ILE A 70 -11.92 -5.61 2.79
N ALA A 71 -12.89 -5.49 1.87
CA ALA A 71 -14.02 -6.41 1.80
C ALA A 71 -13.54 -7.81 1.41
N ARG A 72 -13.97 -8.81 2.17
CA ARG A 72 -13.68 -10.22 1.90
C ARG A 72 -14.88 -10.94 1.25
N SER A 73 -16.03 -10.29 1.20
CA SER A 73 -17.25 -10.76 0.54
C SER A 73 -18.06 -9.59 -0.03
N GLU A 74 -18.98 -9.89 -0.96
CA GLU A 74 -19.87 -8.88 -1.54
C GLU A 74 -20.83 -8.27 -0.50
N ASP A 75 -21.27 -9.07 0.48
CA ASP A 75 -22.13 -8.60 1.58
C ASP A 75 -21.42 -7.53 2.43
N GLU A 76 -20.13 -7.70 2.70
CA GLU A 76 -19.31 -6.71 3.43
C GLU A 76 -19.17 -5.42 2.62
N LEU A 77 -18.98 -5.52 1.30
CA LEU A 77 -18.87 -4.37 0.42
C LEU A 77 -20.17 -3.55 0.37
N GLU A 78 -21.33 -4.22 0.33
CA GLU A 78 -22.63 -3.54 0.37
C GLU A 78 -22.85 -2.83 1.71
N LEU A 79 -22.46 -3.47 2.82
CA LEU A 79 -22.53 -2.87 4.15
C LEU A 79 -21.66 -1.61 4.26
N PHE A 80 -20.42 -1.63 3.75
CA PHE A 80 -19.54 -0.46 3.78
C PHE A 80 -20.12 0.72 2.98
N LYS A 81 -20.68 0.44 1.79
CA LYS A 81 -21.36 1.46 0.98
C LYS A 81 -22.55 2.07 1.70
N GLN A 82 -23.34 1.27 2.42
CA GLN A 82 -24.46 1.77 3.23
C GLN A 82 -23.97 2.68 4.37
N LEU A 83 -22.91 2.27 5.07
CA LEU A 83 -22.31 3.07 6.15
C LEU A 83 -21.75 4.40 5.64
N ASP A 84 -21.11 4.43 4.47
CA ASP A 84 -20.61 5.68 3.88
C ASP A 84 -21.75 6.63 3.49
N ILE A 85 -22.88 6.10 3.01
CA ILE A 85 -24.08 6.89 2.72
C ILE A 85 -24.67 7.47 4.01
N GLU A 86 -24.75 6.68 5.08
CA GLU A 86 -25.21 7.16 6.38
C GLU A 86 -24.27 8.23 6.94
N ARG A 87 -22.96 7.99 6.91
CA ARG A 87 -21.94 8.94 7.36
C ARG A 87 -22.06 10.29 6.65
N LYS A 88 -22.17 10.28 5.31
CA LYS A 88 -22.36 11.51 4.49
C LYS A 88 -23.65 12.27 4.81
N LYS A 89 -24.67 11.63 5.38
CA LYS A 89 -25.92 12.30 5.78
C LYS A 89 -25.81 13.00 7.13
N THR A 90 -25.01 12.46 8.05
CA THR A 90 -24.84 13.03 9.41
C THR A 90 -23.64 13.96 9.55
N GLU A 91 -22.59 13.79 8.75
CA GLU A 91 -21.41 14.65 8.78
C GLU A 91 -21.61 15.90 7.93
N THR A 92 -21.87 17.03 8.59
CA THR A 92 -21.95 18.36 7.95
C THR A 92 -20.59 19.07 7.88
N GLN A 93 -19.56 18.52 8.53
CA GLN A 93 -18.24 19.12 8.66
C GLN A 93 -17.17 18.32 7.88
N SER A 94 -16.06 18.98 7.57
CA SER A 94 -14.89 18.36 6.94
C SER A 94 -14.30 17.26 7.82
N ARG A 95 -13.77 16.21 7.18
CA ARG A 95 -13.16 15.05 7.87
C ARG A 95 -11.92 15.40 8.69
N LEU A 96 -11.21 16.45 8.28
CA LEU A 96 -10.04 16.99 8.96
C LEU A 96 -10.40 18.34 9.57
N ILE A 97 -9.87 18.58 10.77
CA ILE A 97 -9.97 19.86 11.45
C ILE A 97 -9.10 20.89 10.70
N ASP A 98 -9.64 22.08 10.50
CA ASP A 98 -8.91 23.17 9.86
C ASP A 98 -8.21 24.03 10.92
N GLU A 99 -7.14 24.75 10.55
CA GLU A 99 -6.44 25.65 11.48
C GLU A 99 -7.36 26.72 12.08
N SER A 100 -8.40 27.11 11.35
CA SER A 100 -9.44 28.03 11.80
C SER A 100 -10.37 27.48 12.89
N GLU A 101 -10.39 26.15 13.09
CA GLU A 101 -11.16 25.47 14.13
C GLU A 101 -10.32 25.21 15.39
N LEU A 102 -9.02 25.56 15.36
CA LEU A 102 -8.14 25.43 16.52
C LEU A 102 -8.46 26.52 17.56
N PRO A 103 -8.46 26.17 18.86
CA PRO A 103 -8.64 27.16 19.91
C PRO A 103 -7.57 28.26 19.89
N ASP A 104 -7.95 29.50 20.22
CA ASP A 104 -7.08 30.68 20.21
C ASP A 104 -5.76 30.55 21.01
N TRP A 105 -5.70 29.62 21.97
CA TRP A 105 -4.52 29.37 22.79
C TRP A 105 -3.47 28.48 22.11
N LEU A 106 -3.83 27.76 21.04
CA LEU A 106 -2.94 26.88 20.28
C LEU A 106 -2.26 27.62 19.09
N GLY A 107 -2.85 28.71 18.61
CA GLY A 107 -2.41 29.47 17.44
C GLY A 107 -1.40 30.59 17.71
N LYS A 108 -0.48 30.43 18.68
CA LYS A 108 0.61 31.38 18.95
C LYS A 108 1.98 30.75 18.88
#